data_AF-A0A358M615-F1
#
_entry.id   AF-A0A358M615-F1
#
_cell.length_a   1.000
_cell.length_b   1.000
_cell.length_c   1.000
_cell.angle_alpha   90.00
_cell.angle_beta   90.00
_cell.angle_gamma   90.00
#
_symmetry.space_group_name_H-M   'P 1'
#
loop_
_entity.id
_entity.type
_entity.pdbx_description
1 polymer ?
#
loop_
_entity_poly.entity_id
_entity_poly.type
_entity_poly.pdbx_seq_one_letter_code
_entity_poly.pdbx_strand_id
1 'polypeptide(L)' 'VTDHRIDLTLYKLTAVLDGDLDDIIDALITSERAEKLGHGNGE' A
#
# COMPACT_ATOMS: atom_id res chain seq x y z
N VAL A 1 -11.66 0.87 -4.18
CA VAL A 1 -10.44 0.70 -4.99
C VAL A 1 -9.68 -0.44 -4.40
N THR A 2 -9.26 -1.39 -5.22
CA THR A 2 -8.45 -2.53 -4.79
C THR A 2 -7.09 -2.39 -5.44
N ASP A 3 -6.04 -2.37 -4.63
CA ASP A 3 -4.65 -2.41 -5.07
C ASP A 3 -4.16 -3.86 -4.99
N HIS A 4 -3.92 -4.46 -6.15
CA HIS A 4 -3.51 -5.86 -6.27
C HIS A 4 -2.03 -6.10 -5.95
N ARG A 5 -1.21 -5.06 -5.77
CA ARG A 5 0.21 -5.24 -5.43
C ARG A 5 0.41 -5.71 -4.01
N ILE A 6 -0.48 -5.26 -3.12
CA ILE A 6 -0.40 -5.47 -1.67
C ILE A 6 -1.72 -6.01 -1.08
N ASP A 7 -2.63 -6.49 -1.94
CA ASP A 7 -3.97 -6.99 -1.58
C ASP A 7 -4.78 -6.03 -0.67
N LEU A 8 -4.66 -4.72 -0.92
CA LEU A 8 -5.35 -3.69 -0.17
C LEU A 8 -6.69 -3.34 -0.81
N THR A 9 -7.77 -3.31 -0.02
CA THR A 9 -9.07 -2.79 -0.48
C THR A 9 -9.49 -1.57 0.34
N LEU A 10 -9.65 -0.44 -0.35
CA LEU A 10 -10.17 0.82 0.22
C LEU A 10 -11.59 1.09 -0.28
N TYR A 11 -12.52 1.32 0.64
CA TYR A 11 -13.90 1.70 0.35
C TYR A 11 -14.07 3.23 0.18
N LYS A 12 -13.08 3.90 -0.43
CA LYS A 12 -13.03 5.36 -0.60
C LYS A 12 -12.86 5.78 -2.07
N LEU A 13 -13.65 5.18 -2.99
CA LEU A 13 -13.49 5.39 -4.44
C LEU A 13 -13.55 6.86 -4.85
N THR A 14 -14.53 7.62 -4.35
CA THR A 14 -14.70 9.04 -4.71
C THR A 14 -13.48 9.87 -4.31
N ALA A 15 -13.00 9.75 -3.08
CA ALA A 15 -11.83 10.49 -2.60
C ALA A 15 -10.58 10.20 -3.45
N VAL A 16 -10.36 8.93 -3.80
CA VAL A 16 -9.24 8.52 -4.67
C VAL A 16 -9.36 9.16 -6.05
N LEU A 17 -10.57 9.22 -6.63
CA LEU A 17 -10.79 9.88 -7.93
C LEU A 17 -10.64 11.40 -7.86
N ASP A 18 -10.90 12.00 -6.70
CA ASP A 18 -10.68 13.42 -6.43
C ASP A 18 -9.20 13.75 -6.12
N GLY A 19 -8.33 12.74 -6.08
CA GLY A 19 -6.88 12.89 -5.94
C GLY A 19 -6.32 12.66 -4.53
N ASP A 20 -7.16 12.22 -3.58
CA ASP A 20 -6.71 11.83 -2.23
C ASP A 20 -6.06 10.44 -2.27
N LEU A 21 -4.74 10.42 -2.47
CA LEU A 21 -3.94 9.21 -2.69
C LEU A 21 -3.01 8.85 -1.51
N ASP A 22 -2.98 9.66 -0.46
CA ASP A 22 -2.02 9.52 0.65
C ASP A 22 -2.15 8.14 1.32
N ASP A 23 -3.38 7.69 1.59
CA ASP A 23 -3.67 6.36 2.16
C ASP A 23 -3.09 5.20 1.32
N ILE A 24 -3.11 5.32 -0.02
CA ILE A 24 -2.59 4.29 -0.93
C ILE A 24 -1.06 4.31 -0.91
N ILE A 25 -0.46 5.51 -0.98
CA ILE A 25 0.99 5.69 -1.02
C ILE A 25 1.62 5.19 0.28
N ASP A 26 1.07 5.55 1.43
CA ASP A 26 1.58 5.13 2.74
C ASP A 26 1.49 3.61 2.94
N ALA A 27 0.41 2.99 2.46
CA ALA A 27 0.26 1.54 2.51
C ALA A 27 1.31 0.82 1.66
N LEU A 28 1.59 1.31 0.44
CA LEU A 28 2.62 0.74 -0.44
C LEU A 28 4.02 0.86 0.16
N ILE A 29 4.37 2.04 0.69
CA ILE A 29 5.65 2.28 1.36
C ILE A 29 5.81 1.35 2.57
N THR A 30 4.75 1.17 3.35
CA THR A 30 4.76 0.29 4.53
C THR A 30 4.95 -1.17 4.11
N SER A 31 4.26 -1.62 3.07
CA SER A 31 4.42 -2.98 2.53
C SER A 31 5.86 -3.22 2.05
N GLU A 32 6.41 -2.30 1.27
CA GLU A 32 7.79 -2.40 0.76
C GLU A 32 8.82 -2.45 1.91
N ARG A 33 8.63 -1.62 2.94
CA ARG A 33 9.49 -1.65 4.14
C ARG A 33 9.36 -2.97 4.89
N ALA A 34 8.15 -3.50 5.03
CA ALA A 34 7.92 -4.78 5.68
C ALA A 34 8.60 -5.92 4.91
N GLU A 35 8.51 -5.92 3.58
CA GLU A 35 9.23 -6.86 2.73
C GLU A 35 10.75 -6.75 2.91
N LYS A 36 11.30 -5.53 2.88
CA LYS A 36 12.74 -5.31 3.07
C LYS A 36 13.26 -5.75 4.45
N LEU A 37 12.46 -5.54 5.50
CA LEU A 37 12.79 -5.98 6.86
C LEU A 37 12.68 -7.51 7.02
N GLY A 38 11.69 -8.13 6.35
CA GLY A 38 11.52 -9.58 6.33
C GLY A 38 12.64 -10.32 5.62
N HIS A 39 13.21 -9.73 4.56
CA HIS A 39 14.35 -10.30 3.83
C HIS A 39 15.71 -10.03 4.49
N GLY A 40 15.81 -9.16 5.50
CA GLY A 40 17.06 -8.84 6.20
C GLY A 40 17.55 -9.88 7.24
N ASN A 41 16.80 -10.96 7.45
CA ASN A 41 17.11 -12.03 8.43
C ASN A 41 17.35 -13.41 7.79
N GLY A 42 17.60 -13.46 6.49
CA GLY A 42 17.78 -14.73 5.77
C GLY A 42 18.75 -14.60 4.63
N GLU A 43 20.00 -14.28 4.92
CA GLU A 43 21.22 -14.68 4.20
C GLU A 43 22.46 -14.43 5.08
#